data_AF-A0A375A6K3-F1
#
_entry.id   AF-A0A375A6K3-F1
#
_cell.length_a   1.000
_cell.length_b   1.000
_cell.length_c   1.000
_cell.angle_alpha   90.00
_cell.angle_beta   90.00
_cell.angle_gamma   90.00
#
_symmetry.space_group_name_H-M   'P 1'
#
loop_
_entity.id
_entity.type
_entity.pdbx_description
1 polymer ?
#
loop_
_entity_poly.entity_id
_entity_poly.type
_entity_poly.pdbx_seq_one_letter_code
_entity_poly.pdbx_strand_id
1 'polypeptide(L)'
;MFDKNWIEAASRCRPLVEKSSKYDFEWTDGMMTPMFSHFRLNEAKKQMTFIGDKVKFTNGFNAKITMTYNCTYDLQGKSIVDFRITEGKL
;
A
#
# COMPACT_ATOMS: atom_id res chain seq x y z
N MET A 1 15.60 -7.91 6.63
CA MET A 1 15.45 -6.88 5.56
C MET A 1 14.02 -6.40 5.42
N PHE A 2 13.03 -7.30 5.45
CA PHE A 2 11.61 -6.94 5.38
C PHE A 2 11.17 -6.06 6.56
N ASP A 3 11.33 -6.52 7.80
CA ASP A 3 10.85 -5.79 9.00
C ASP A 3 11.45 -4.38 9.16
N LYS A 4 12.72 -4.21 8.76
CA LYS A 4 13.42 -2.91 8.86
C LYS A 4 12.88 -1.88 7.88
N ASN A 5 12.50 -2.30 6.67
CA ASN A 5 12.00 -1.40 5.64
C ASN A 5 10.47 -1.30 5.66
N TRP A 6 9.80 -2.26 6.29
CA TRP A 6 8.36 -2.32 6.44
C TRP A 6 7.77 -1.04 7.03
N ILE A 7 8.25 -0.63 8.21
CA ILE A 7 7.68 0.49 8.96
C ILE A 7 7.86 1.81 8.18
N GLU A 8 9.03 1.99 7.57
CA GLU A 8 9.33 3.18 6.78
C GLU A 8 8.57 3.20 5.46
N ALA A 9 8.42 2.06 4.78
CA ALA A 9 7.57 1.96 3.61
C ALA A 9 6.09 2.21 3.97
N ALA A 10 5.62 1.68 5.10
CA ALA A 10 4.26 1.89 5.58
C ALA A 10 3.96 3.36 5.87
N SER A 11 4.85 4.05 6.60
CA SER A 11 4.68 5.47 6.93
C SER A 11 4.65 6.37 5.70
N ARG A 12 5.39 6.01 4.65
CA ARG A 12 5.41 6.75 3.38
C ARG A 12 4.27 6.38 2.44
N CYS A 13 3.84 5.12 2.45
CA CYS A 13 2.82 4.62 1.54
C CYS A 13 1.41 4.94 2.00
N ARG A 14 1.15 4.85 3.32
CA ARG A 14 -0.20 5.05 3.88
C ARG A 14 -0.83 6.39 3.44
N PRO A 15 -0.13 7.54 3.49
CA PRO A 15 -0.70 8.80 3.00
C PRO A 15 -0.99 8.81 1.49
N LEU A 16 -0.26 8.05 0.67
CA LEU A 16 -0.51 7.95 -0.78
C LEU A 16 -1.80 7.17 -1.06
N VAL A 17 -2.01 6.09 -0.31
CA VAL A 17 -3.26 5.32 -0.36
C VAL A 17 -4.43 6.19 0.04
N GLU A 18 -4.38 6.82 1.21
CA GLU A 18 -5.49 7.65 1.73
C GLU A 18 -5.86 8.79 0.77
N LYS A 19 -4.87 9.50 0.23
CA LYS A 19 -5.07 10.59 -0.76
C LYS A 19 -5.63 10.11 -2.10
N SER A 20 -5.59 8.81 -2.38
CA SER A 20 -6.15 8.24 -3.62
C SER A 20 -7.67 8.02 -3.54
N SER A 21 -8.27 8.09 -2.35
CA SER A 21 -9.72 8.03 -2.24
C SER A 21 -10.35 9.36 -2.68
N LYS A 22 -11.41 9.27 -3.47
CA LYS A 22 -12.21 10.42 -3.90
C LYS A 22 -13.23 10.85 -2.84
N TYR A 23 -13.70 9.91 -2.04
CA TYR A 23 -14.75 10.14 -1.04
C TYR A 23 -14.19 9.80 0.34
N ASP A 24 -14.43 8.57 0.78
CA ASP A 24 -14.01 8.08 2.09
C ASP A 24 -13.18 6.80 1.93
N PHE A 25 -12.39 6.48 2.94
CA PHE A 25 -11.61 5.25 3.01
C PHE A 25 -11.70 4.64 4.40
N GLU A 26 -11.68 3.31 4.44
CA GLU A 26 -11.66 2.54 5.67
C GLU A 26 -10.49 1.56 5.60
N TRP A 27 -9.55 1.70 6.53
CA TRP A 27 -8.55 0.66 6.73
C TRP A 27 -9.18 -0.55 7.41
N THR A 28 -8.91 -1.72 6.85
CA THR A 28 -9.23 -3.02 7.47
C THR A 28 -7.96 -3.69 8.01
N ASP A 29 -6.91 -2.89 8.22
CA ASP A 29 -5.70 -3.29 8.93
C ASP A 29 -5.93 -3.21 10.44
N GLY A 30 -5.00 -3.73 11.25
CA GLY A 30 -5.13 -3.72 12.69
C GLY A 30 -3.82 -4.06 13.38
N MET A 31 -3.83 -4.09 14.72
CA MET A 31 -2.64 -4.36 15.53
C MET A 31 -1.91 -5.66 15.12
N MET A 32 -2.67 -6.68 14.70
CA MET A 32 -2.15 -7.99 14.28
C MET A 32 -2.19 -8.21 12.77
N THR A 33 -2.77 -7.30 12.00
CA THR A 33 -2.93 -7.45 10.55
C THR A 33 -2.26 -6.27 9.86
N PRO A 34 -1.02 -6.44 9.40
CA PRO A 34 -0.26 -5.35 8.79
C PRO A 34 -0.93 -4.84 7.50
N MET A 35 -0.72 -3.56 7.17
CA MET A 35 -1.34 -2.94 5.98
C MET A 35 -0.97 -3.64 4.67
N PHE A 36 0.29 -4.06 4.50
CA PHE A 36 0.71 -4.85 3.35
C PHE A 36 0.50 -6.35 3.59
N SER A 37 0.07 -7.06 2.56
CA SER A 37 -0.19 -8.50 2.62
C SER A 37 1.02 -9.31 2.16
N HIS A 38 1.86 -8.74 1.28
CA HIS A 38 3.09 -9.36 0.79
C HIS A 38 4.02 -8.32 0.15
N PHE A 39 5.19 -8.77 -0.33
CA PHE A 39 6.14 -7.93 -1.05
C PHE A 39 6.80 -8.69 -2.21
N ARG A 40 7.40 -7.93 -3.13
CA ARG A 40 8.26 -8.45 -4.20
C ARG A 40 9.59 -7.72 -4.17
N LEU A 41 10.69 -8.47 -4.21
CA LEU A 41 12.04 -7.91 -4.28
C LEU A 41 12.53 -7.85 -5.72
N ASN A 42 13.04 -6.70 -6.14
CA ASN A 42 13.83 -6.54 -7.35
C ASN A 42 15.28 -6.26 -6.95
N GLU A 43 16.11 -7.30 -6.92
CA GLU A 43 17.49 -7.21 -6.46
C GLU A 43 18.37 -6.36 -7.39
N ALA A 44 18.13 -6.44 -8.71
CA ALA A 44 18.90 -5.71 -9.71
C ALA A 44 18.73 -4.19 -9.55
N LYS A 45 17.51 -3.75 -9.21
CA LYS A 45 17.20 -2.33 -8.97
C LYS A 45 17.33 -1.91 -7.51
N LYS A 46 17.61 -2.84 -6.59
CA LYS A 46 17.56 -2.62 -5.12
C LYS A 46 16.22 -2.01 -4.67
N GLN A 47 15.13 -2.53 -5.21
CA GLN A 47 13.77 -2.04 -4.94
C GLN A 47 12.90 -3.13 -4.30
N MET A 48 12.01 -2.73 -3.41
CA MET A 48 11.01 -3.60 -2.81
C MET A 48 9.62 -3.06 -3.08
N THR A 49 8.77 -3.82 -3.78
CA THR A 49 7.36 -3.47 -3.97
C THR A 49 6.54 -4.10 -2.87
N PHE A 50 6.02 -3.29 -1.96
CA PHE A 50 5.07 -3.70 -0.93
C PHE A 50 3.65 -3.67 -1.50
N ILE A 51 2.87 -4.71 -1.25
CA ILE A 51 1.56 -4.92 -1.84
C ILE A 51 0.55 -5.10 -0.72
N GLY A 52 -0.49 -4.26 -0.68
CA GLY A 52 -1.53 -4.34 0.34
C GLY A 52 -2.93 -4.33 -0.25
N ASP A 53 -3.86 -4.88 0.52
CA ASP A 53 -5.28 -4.99 0.20
C ASP A 53 -6.19 -4.70 1.41
N LYS A 54 -5.62 -4.08 2.46
CA LYS A 54 -6.31 -3.82 3.73
C LYS A 54 -6.97 -2.44 3.77
N VAL A 55 -7.52 -1.99 2.65
CA VAL A 55 -8.25 -0.72 2.58
C VAL A 55 -9.46 -0.85 1.67
N LYS A 56 -10.57 -0.22 2.07
CA LYS A 56 -11.78 -0.08 1.25
C LYS A 56 -12.00 1.38 0.93
N PHE A 57 -12.34 1.70 -0.31
CA PHE A 57 -12.77 3.04 -0.71
C PHE A 57 -14.28 3.08 -0.94
N THR A 58 -14.88 4.19 -0.54
CA THR A 58 -16.30 4.47 -0.79
C THR A 58 -16.45 5.09 -2.18
N ASN A 59 -17.39 4.60 -2.98
CA ASN A 59 -17.73 5.18 -4.29
C ASN A 59 -18.91 6.17 -4.21
N GLY A 60 -19.33 6.73 -5.35
CA GLY A 60 -20.44 7.70 -5.41
C GLY A 60 -21.83 7.16 -5.03
N PHE A 61 -21.96 5.85 -4.80
CA PHE A 61 -23.18 5.17 -4.36
C PHE A 61 -23.09 4.67 -2.90
N ASN A 62 -22.10 5.16 -2.15
CA ASN A 62 -21.83 4.74 -0.77
C ASN A 62 -21.46 3.25 -0.62
N ALA A 63 -21.06 2.58 -1.72
CA ALA A 63 -20.56 1.20 -1.67
C ALA A 63 -19.05 1.19 -1.33
N LYS A 64 -18.64 0.25 -0.48
CA LYS A 64 -17.24 0.06 -0.06
C LYS A 64 -16.56 -1.01 -0.91
N ILE A 65 -15.50 -0.64 -1.62
CA ILE A 65 -14.76 -1.50 -2.55
C ILE A 65 -13.35 -1.72 -2.02
N THR A 66 -12.92 -2.98 -1.90
CA THR A 66 -11.54 -3.30 -1.52
C THR A 66 -10.57 -2.84 -2.61
N MET A 67 -9.51 -2.14 -2.21
CA MET A 67 -8.47 -1.68 -3.12
C MET A 67 -7.21 -2.52 -2.97
N THR A 68 -6.50 -2.76 -4.07
CA THR A 68 -5.15 -3.30 -4.06
C THR A 68 -4.18 -2.19 -4.42
N TYR A 69 -3.13 -2.02 -3.61
CA TYR A 69 -2.10 -1.01 -3.84
C TYR A 69 -0.70 -1.62 -3.84
N ASN A 70 0.16 -1.04 -4.66
CA ASN A 70 1.56 -1.39 -4.84
C ASN A 70 2.40 -0.14 -4.55
N CYS A 71 3.40 -0.32 -3.68
CA CYS A 71 4.30 0.74 -3.25
C CYS A 71 5.74 0.27 -3.44
N THR A 72 6.43 0.79 -4.47
CA THR A 72 7.83 0.44 -4.73
C THR A 72 8.72 1.39 -3.95
N TYR A 73 9.46 0.81 -3.02
CA TYR A 73 10.41 1.46 -2.14
C TYR A 73 11.84 1.22 -2.64
N ASP A 74 12.60 2.30 -2.86
CA ASP A 74 14.03 2.23 -3.13
C ASP A 74 14.80 2.01 -1.83
N LEU A 75 15.55 0.89 -1.74
CA LEU A 75 16.26 0.48 -0.54
C LEU A 75 17.49 1.36 -0.24
N GLN A 76 17.98 2.12 -1.23
CA GLN A 76 19.16 2.97 -1.10
C GLN A 76 18.77 4.40 -0.73
N GLY A 77 17.95 5.04 -1.57
CA GLY A 77 17.46 6.40 -1.38
C GLY A 77 16.32 6.52 -0.36
N LYS A 78 15.79 5.40 0.13
CA LYS A 78 14.77 5.34 1.18
C LYS A 78 13.51 6.15 0.86
N SER A 79 13.00 5.98 -0.36
CA SER A 79 11.84 6.73 -0.86
C SER A 79 10.91 5.83 -1.68
N ILE A 80 9.66 6.26 -1.82
CA ILE A 80 8.72 5.62 -2.75
C ILE A 80 9.02 6.15 -4.15
N VAL A 81 9.33 5.24 -5.07
CA VAL A 81 9.70 5.55 -6.45
C VAL A 81 8.63 5.16 -7.46
N ASP A 82 7.66 4.33 -7.05
CA ASP A 82 6.46 4.02 -7.82
C ASP A 82 5.29 3.72 -6.87
N PHE A 83 4.09 4.15 -7.26
CA PHE A 83 2.86 3.91 -6.52
C PHE A 83 1.70 3.67 -7.48
N ARG A 84 0.95 2.60 -7.25
CA ARG A 84 -0.25 2.28 -8.01
C ARG A 84 -1.32 1.72 -7.09
N ILE A 85 -2.54 2.18 -7.26
CA ILE A 85 -3.73 1.64 -6.58
C ILE A 85 -4.83 1.36 -7.60
N THR A 86 -5.50 0.24 -7.46
CA THR A 86 -6.60 -0.19 -8.31
C THR A 86 -7.66 -0.87 -7.47
N GLU A 87 -8.90 -0.90 -7.95
CA GLU A 87 -9.91 -1.78 -7.37
C GLU A 87 -9.37 -3.22 -7.39
N GLY A 88 -9.49 -3.91 -6.26
CA GLY A 88 -9.12 -5.32 -6.16
C GLY A 88 -10.03 -6.17 -7.04
N LYS A 89 -9.60 -7.40 -7.36
CA LYS A 89 -10.54 -8.36 -7.96
C LYS A 89 -11.60 -8.70 -6.92
N LEU A 90 -12.88 -8.56 -7.32
CA LEU A 90 -14.03 -9.16 -6.64
C LEU A 90 -13.84 -10.69 -6.52
#